data_AF-A0A0F7D3W3-F1
#
_entry.id   AF-A0A0F7D3W3-F1
#
_cell.length_a   1.000
_cell.length_b   1.000
_cell.length_c   1.000
_cell.angle_alpha   90.00
_cell.angle_beta   90.00
_cell.angle_gamma   90.00
#
_symmetry.space_group_name_H-M   'P 1'
#
loop_
_entity.id
_entity.type
_entity.pdbx_description
1 polymer ?
#
loop_
_entity_poly.entity_id
_entity_poly.type
_entity_poly.pdbx_seq_one_letter_code
_entity_poly.pdbx_strand_id
1 'polypeptide(L)'
;MIFANGDCYITYQQEELISDSEKTRIEAGFEKETHTYLTELQTTEHTLTFLYSPVKVMEAHNTIEPCDLVIDEVRAFLARIEVTA
;
A
#
# COMPACT_ATOMS: atom_id res chain seq x y z
N MET A 1 11.13 -3.26 -0.52
CA MET A 1 11.14 -2.69 0.86
C MET A 1 9.84 -1.95 1.12
N ILE A 2 9.18 -2.20 2.26
CA ILE A 2 7.96 -1.49 2.67
C ILE A 2 8.26 -0.66 3.92
N PHE A 3 7.83 0.60 3.95
CA PHE A 3 8.03 1.51 5.07
C PHE A 3 6.93 2.57 5.18
N ALA A 4 6.73 3.10 6.39
CA ALA A 4 5.87 4.25 6.61
C ALA A 4 6.54 5.53 6.08
N ASN A 5 5.82 6.30 5.29
CA ASN A 5 6.28 7.52 4.66
C ASN A 5 5.47 8.72 5.15
N GLY A 6 5.81 9.19 6.35
CA GLY A 6 4.97 10.13 7.11
C GLY A 6 3.76 9.45 7.73
N ASP A 7 2.77 10.24 8.12
CA ASP A 7 1.72 9.76 9.03
C ASP A 7 0.62 8.95 8.32
N CYS A 8 0.33 9.24 7.05
CA CYS A 8 -0.79 8.65 6.32
C CYS A 8 -0.39 7.87 5.07
N TYR A 9 0.90 7.62 4.85
CA TYR A 9 1.34 6.87 3.67
C TYR A 9 2.20 5.67 4.05
N ILE A 10 2.00 4.57 3.32
CA ILE A 10 2.92 3.42 3.29
C ILE A 10 3.49 3.34 1.89
N THR A 11 4.82 3.23 1.77
CA THR A 11 5.50 3.12 0.48
C THR A 11 6.17 1.74 0.36
N TYR A 12 5.87 1.05 -0.73
CA TYR A 12 6.69 -0.05 -1.24
C TYR A 12 7.67 0.51 -2.28
N GLN A 13 8.95 0.22 -2.11
CA GLN A 13 10.03 0.61 -3.01
C GLN A 13 10.83 -0.62 -3.44
N GLN A 14 11.14 -0.68 -4.74
CA GLN A 14 12.01 -1.68 -5.34
C GLN A 14 13.11 -1.03 -6.18
N GLU A 15 14.23 -1.74 -6.34
CA GLU A 15 15.37 -1.26 -7.14
C GLU A 15 15.05 -1.30 -8.64
N GLU A 16 14.35 -2.34 -9.07
CA GLU A 16 13.98 -2.55 -10.46
C GLU A 16 12.85 -1.60 -10.87
N LEU A 17 12.90 -1.15 -12.13
CA LEU A 17 11.83 -0.34 -12.72
C LEU A 17 10.53 -1.15 -12.74
N ILE A 18 9.46 -0.55 -12.22
CA ILE A 18 8.10 -1.05 -12.38
C ILE A 18 7.68 -0.71 -13.81
N SER A 19 7.52 -1.73 -14.66
CA SER A 19 7.10 -1.51 -16.05
C SER A 19 5.71 -0.90 -16.11
N ASP A 20 5.39 -0.16 -17.17
CA ASP A 20 4.04 0.44 -17.32
C ASP A 20 2.93 -0.62 -17.37
N SER A 21 3.23 -1.82 -17.88
CA SER A 21 2.32 -2.97 -17.82
C SER A 21 2.08 -3.45 -16.39
N GLU A 22 3.11 -3.44 -15.55
CA GLU A 22 2.96 -3.79 -14.13
C GLU A 22 2.21 -2.71 -13.38
N LYS A 23 2.52 -1.41 -13.59
CA LYS A 23 1.75 -0.30 -12.99
C LYS A 23 0.26 -0.44 -13.31
N THR A 24 -0.06 -0.65 -14.58
CA THR A 24 -1.45 -0.83 -15.03
C THR A 24 -2.13 -2.03 -14.35
N ARG A 25 -1.41 -3.15 -14.21
CA ARG A 25 -1.91 -4.35 -13.51
C ARG A 25 -2.17 -4.07 -12.03
N ILE A 26 -1.24 -3.38 -11.38
CA ILE A 26 -1.31 -3.04 -9.95
C ILE A 26 -2.47 -2.07 -9.70
N GLU A 27 -2.58 -1.00 -10.48
CA GLU A 27 -3.64 0.00 -10.37
C GLU A 27 -5.02 -0.63 -10.60
N ALA A 28 -5.17 -1.44 -11.66
CA ALA A 28 -6.41 -2.17 -11.91
C ALA A 28 -6.73 -3.20 -10.82
N GLY A 29 -5.72 -3.80 -10.18
CA GLY A 29 -5.90 -4.68 -9.02
C GLY A 29 -6.39 -3.90 -7.80
N PHE A 30 -5.79 -2.74 -7.54
CA PHE A 30 -6.16 -1.87 -6.44
C PHE A 30 -7.61 -1.39 -6.57
N GLU A 31 -8.05 -0.96 -7.76
CA GLU A 31 -9.42 -0.49 -8.01
C GLU A 31 -10.49 -1.59 -7.89
N LYS A 32 -10.14 -2.85 -8.17
CA LYS A 32 -11.09 -3.98 -8.14
C LYS A 32 -11.27 -4.57 -6.75
N GLU A 33 -10.28 -4.41 -5.88
CA GLU A 33 -10.32 -4.95 -4.52
C GLU A 33 -10.99 -3.99 -3.55
N THR A 34 -11.62 -4.55 -2.51
CA THR A 34 -12.05 -3.76 -1.36
C THR A 34 -10.92 -3.72 -0.35
N HIS A 35 -10.46 -2.51 -0.05
CA HIS A 35 -9.46 -2.25 0.98
C HIS A 35 -10.14 -1.78 2.25
N THR A 36 -9.61 -2.20 3.40
CA THR A 36 -10.14 -1.83 4.71
C THR A 36 -9.68 -0.42 5.08
N TYR A 37 -8.38 -0.13 4.90
CA TYR A 37 -7.81 1.15 5.30
C TYR A 37 -7.18 1.93 4.15
N LEU A 38 -6.77 1.27 3.07
CA LEU A 38 -6.16 1.93 1.91
C LEU A 38 -7.23 2.66 1.09
N THR A 39 -6.95 3.90 0.71
CA THR A 39 -7.91 4.75 -0.01
C THR A 39 -7.41 5.16 -1.39
N GLU A 40 -6.11 5.33 -1.56
CA GLU A 40 -5.50 5.73 -2.83
C GLU A 40 -4.16 5.04 -3.03
N LEU A 41 -3.78 4.84 -4.29
CA LEU A 41 -2.48 4.35 -4.71
C LEU A 41 -1.89 5.34 -5.71
N GLN A 42 -0.62 5.68 -5.51
CA GLN A 42 0.20 6.42 -6.45
C GLN A 42 1.39 5.56 -6.88
N THR A 43 1.62 5.45 -8.19
CA THR A 43 2.72 4.68 -8.76
C THR A 43 3.78 5.60 -9.34
N THR A 44 5.04 5.22 -9.20
CA THR A 44 6.17 5.81 -9.91
C THR A 44 6.97 4.73 -10.60
N GLU A 45 8.11 5.08 -11.20
CA GLU A 45 9.02 4.12 -11.80
C GLU A 45 9.62 3.11 -10.80
N HIS A 46 9.67 3.44 -9.50
CA HIS A 46 10.31 2.59 -8.49
C HIS A 46 9.48 2.38 -7.22
N THR A 47 8.34 3.05 -7.11
CA THR A 47 7.55 3.03 -5.87
C THR A 47 6.06 2.87 -6.10
N LEU A 48 5.42 2.26 -5.12
CA LEU A 48 3.97 2.23 -4.91
C LEU A 48 3.71 2.88 -3.56
N THR A 49 3.00 4.01 -3.55
CA THR A 49 2.66 4.75 -2.33
C THR A 49 1.17 4.68 -2.08
N PHE A 50 0.80 4.12 -0.94
CA PHE A 50 -0.58 3.89 -0.53
C PHE A 50 -0.98 4.92 0.52
N LEU A 51 -2.09 5.63 0.29
CA LEU A 51 -2.72 6.51 1.28
C LEU A 51 -3.66 5.67 2.16
N TYR A 52 -3.66 5.95 3.45
CA TYR A 52 -4.62 5.39 4.40
C TYR A 52 -5.10 6.45 5.41
N SER A 53 -6.12 6.13 6.19
CA SER A 53 -6.59 6.99 7.29
C SER A 53 -6.11 6.45 8.65
N PRO A 54 -5.11 7.08 9.28
CA PRO A 54 -4.61 6.66 10.59
C PRO A 54 -5.71 6.63 11.65
N VAL A 55 -6.58 7.66 11.66
CA VAL A 55 -7.69 7.78 12.60
C VAL A 55 -8.61 6.56 12.53
N LYS A 56 -8.99 6.10 11.32
CA LYS A 56 -9.84 4.90 11.18
C LYS A 56 -9.19 3.65 11.74
N VAL A 57 -7.87 3.49 11.57
CA VAL A 57 -7.12 2.33 12.09
C VAL A 57 -7.03 2.41 13.61
N MET A 58 -6.68 3.58 14.14
CA MET A 58 -6.56 3.83 15.59
C MET A 58 -7.90 3.59 16.30
N GLU A 59 -9.00 4.08 15.75
CA GLU A 59 -10.36 3.87 16.29
C GLU A 59 -10.78 2.39 16.23
N ALA A 60 -10.45 1.69 15.15
CA ALA A 60 -10.84 0.28 14.97
C ALA A 60 -10.05 -0.68 15.86
N HIS A 61 -8.76 -0.40 16.12
CA HIS A 61 -7.85 -1.33 16.80
C HIS A 61 -7.36 -0.83 18.17
N ASN A 62 -7.76 0.37 18.59
CA ASN A 62 -7.28 1.01 19.82
C ASN A 62 -5.74 1.03 19.89
N THR A 63 -5.10 1.44 18.78
CA THR A 63 -3.64 1.52 18.65
C THR A 63 -3.17 2.98 18.55
N ILE A 64 -1.92 3.23 18.94
CA ILE A 64 -1.21 4.49 18.69
C ILE A 64 -0.22 4.39 17.52
N GLU A 65 0.00 3.18 17.00
CA GLU A 65 0.89 2.87 15.88
C GLU A 65 0.07 2.20 14.76
N PRO A 66 -0.69 3.00 13.98
CA PRO A 66 -1.57 2.46 12.94
C PRO A 66 -0.82 1.94 11.70
N CYS A 67 0.42 2.40 11.48
CA CYS A 67 1.21 2.04 10.31
C CYS A 67 1.53 0.54 10.24
N ASP A 68 1.81 -0.12 11.36
CA ASP A 68 2.16 -1.55 11.38
C ASP A 68 1.02 -2.42 10.83
N LEU A 69 -0.21 -2.11 11.20
CA LEU A 69 -1.40 -2.83 10.69
C LEU A 69 -1.63 -2.57 9.20
N VAL A 70 -1.35 -1.36 8.74
CA VAL A 70 -1.54 -0.99 7.33
C VAL A 70 -0.43 -1.57 6.46
N ILE A 71 0.79 -1.69 6.98
CA ILE A 71 1.89 -2.39 6.30
C ILE A 71 1.49 -3.85 6.01
N ASP A 72 0.80 -4.50 6.93
CA ASP A 72 0.31 -5.87 6.71
C ASP A 72 -0.78 -5.94 5.64
N GLU A 73 -1.67 -4.95 5.57
CA GLU A 73 -2.64 -4.84 4.46
C GLU A 73 -1.94 -4.61 3.11
N VAL A 74 -0.93 -3.73 3.05
CA VAL A 74 -0.12 -3.51 1.85
C VAL A 74 0.59 -4.80 1.42
N ARG A 75 1.20 -5.54 2.36
CA ARG A 75 1.82 -6.84 2.07
C ARG A 75 0.81 -7.83 1.50
N ALA A 76 -0.38 -7.90 2.10
CA ALA A 76 -1.42 -8.80 1.64
C ALA A 76 -1.90 -8.45 0.22
N PHE A 77 -2.07 -7.15 -0.08
CA PHE A 77 -2.38 -6.68 -1.42
C PHE A 77 -1.30 -7.07 -2.42
N LEU A 78 -0.03 -6.73 -2.17
CA LEU A 78 1.09 -7.02 -3.06
C LEU A 78 1.24 -8.53 -3.32
N ALA A 79 1.05 -9.38 -2.30
CA ALA A 79 1.07 -10.82 -2.44
C ALA A 79 -0.07 -11.35 -3.35
N ARG A 80 -1.28 -10.77 -3.26
CA ARG A 80 -2.42 -11.18 -4.11
C ARG A 80 -2.22 -10.84 -5.57
N ILE A 81 -1.58 -9.71 -5.86
CA ILE A 81 -1.30 -9.26 -7.24
C ILE A 81 0.06 -9.75 -7.77
N GLU A 82 0.72 -10.66 -7.04
CA GLU A 82 2.00 -11.26 -7.41
C GLU A 82 3.10 -10.21 -7.66
N VAL A 83 3.16 -9.19 -6.81
CA VAL A 83 4.32 -8.31 -6.68
C VAL A 83 5.18 -8.85 -5.55
N THR A 84 6.40 -9.29 -5.86
CA THR A 84 7.34 -9.79 -4.85
C THR A 84 7.82 -8.65 -3.97
N ALA A 85 7.30 -8.56 -2.75
CA ALA A 85 7.62 -7.52 -1.77
C ALA A 85 8.90 -7.77 -0.95
#